data_AF-A0A7L2DGR9-F1
#
_entry.id   AF-A0A7L2DGR9-F1
#
_cell.length_a   1.000
_cell.length_b   1.000
_cell.length_c   1.000
_cell.angle_alpha   90.00
_cell.angle_beta   90.00
_cell.angle_gamma   90.00
#
_symmetry.space_group_name_H-M   'P 1'
#
loop_
_entity.id
_entity.type
_entity.pdbx_description
1 polymer ?
#
loop_
_entity_poly.entity_id
_entity_poly.type
_entity_poly.pdbx_seq_one_letter_code
_entity_poly.pdbx_strand_id
1 'polypeptide(L)'
;QGFTNWNKRDFNQFIKANEKYGRDDIDNIAREVEGKSPEEVIEYSAVFWERCNELQDIERIMAQIERGEARIQRRISIKKALDAKIARYKAPFHQLRIQYGTNKGKNYTEEEDRFLICMLHKMGFDKENVYEELRQCVRNAPQFRFDWFIKSRTAM
;
A
#
# COMPACT_ATOMS: atom_id res chain seq x y z
N GLN A 1 26.81 -10.24 -26.76
CA GLN A 1 26.12 -11.32 -26.02
C GLN A 1 24.75 -10.80 -25.62
N GLY A 2 23.73 -11.66 -25.57
CA GLY A 2 22.36 -11.26 -25.26
C GLY A 2 21.61 -12.38 -24.54
N PHE A 3 20.51 -12.01 -23.87
CA PHE A 3 19.68 -12.91 -23.08
C PHE A 3 18.75 -13.75 -23.96
N THR A 4 19.29 -14.78 -24.62
CA THR A 4 18.53 -15.65 -25.55
C THR A 4 17.50 -16.53 -24.87
N ASN A 5 17.65 -16.78 -23.57
CA ASN A 5 16.72 -17.48 -22.70
C ASN A 5 15.59 -16.59 -22.15
N TRP A 6 15.61 -15.27 -22.43
CA TRP A 6 14.57 -14.33 -22.02
C TRP A 6 13.61 -14.05 -23.17
N ASN A 7 12.34 -14.41 -22.97
CA ASN A 7 11.28 -14.12 -23.93
C ASN A 7 10.47 -12.87 -23.49
N LYS A 8 9.52 -12.44 -24.35
CA LYS A 8 8.68 -11.27 -24.07
C LYS A 8 7.76 -11.44 -22.85
N ARG A 9 7.33 -12.67 -22.52
CA ARG A 9 6.54 -12.95 -21.31
C ARG A 9 7.42 -12.75 -20.06
N ASP A 10 8.64 -13.28 -20.06
CA ASP A 10 9.59 -13.16 -18.95
C ASP A 10 9.89 -11.67 -18.68
N PHE A 11 10.14 -10.90 -19.74
CA PHE A 11 10.33 -9.45 -19.66
C PHE A 11 9.12 -8.75 -19.02
N ASN A 12 7.90 -9.03 -19.49
CA ASN A 12 6.69 -8.42 -18.94
C ASN A 12 6.44 -8.84 -17.48
N GLN A 13 6.77 -10.07 -17.09
CA GLN A 13 6.70 -10.51 -15.70
C GLN A 13 7.71 -9.75 -14.84
N PHE A 14 8.96 -9.59 -15.31
CA PHE A 14 9.99 -8.80 -14.63
C PHE A 14 9.54 -7.34 -14.42
N ILE A 15 8.98 -6.67 -15.44
CA ILE A 15 8.47 -5.29 -15.29
C ILE A 15 7.32 -5.23 -14.27
N LYS A 16 6.36 -6.16 -14.33
CA LYS A 16 5.26 -6.24 -13.36
C LYS A 16 5.75 -6.49 -11.94
N ALA A 17 6.76 -7.33 -11.78
CA ALA A 17 7.37 -7.61 -10.48
C ALA A 17 8.07 -6.36 -9.92
N ASN A 18 8.79 -5.60 -10.75
CA ASN A 18 9.36 -4.31 -10.36
C ASN A 18 8.29 -3.29 -9.96
N GLU A 19 7.17 -3.20 -10.69
CA GLU A 19 6.04 -2.35 -10.28
C GLU A 19 5.46 -2.77 -8.92
N LYS A 20 5.36 -4.07 -8.65
CA LYS A 20 4.71 -4.61 -7.45
C LYS A 20 5.57 -4.52 -6.19
N TYR A 21 6.88 -4.74 -6.32
CA TYR A 21 7.81 -4.85 -5.18
C TYR A 21 8.77 -3.66 -5.06
N GLY A 22 8.93 -2.89 -6.14
CA GLY A 22 9.95 -1.85 -6.24
C GLY A 22 11.30 -2.41 -6.69
N ARG A 23 12.10 -1.59 -7.38
CA ARG A 23 13.33 -2.03 -8.04
C ARG A 23 14.40 -2.62 -7.10
N ASP A 24 14.35 -2.28 -5.82
CA ASP A 24 15.34 -2.68 -4.82
C ASP A 24 15.04 -4.07 -4.22
N ASP A 25 13.82 -4.59 -4.36
CA ASP A 25 13.40 -5.87 -3.77
C ASP A 25 13.63 -7.03 -4.74
N ILE A 26 14.90 -7.25 -5.08
CA ILE A 26 15.31 -8.25 -6.08
C ILE A 26 14.91 -9.68 -5.67
N ASP A 27 14.85 -9.96 -4.37
CA ASP A 27 14.48 -11.27 -3.84
C ASP A 27 13.02 -11.62 -4.18
N ASN A 28 12.09 -10.69 -4.00
CA ASN A 28 10.69 -10.90 -4.37
C ASN A 28 10.47 -10.80 -5.89
N ILE A 29 11.23 -9.96 -6.59
CA ILE A 29 11.20 -9.91 -8.06
C ILE A 29 11.59 -11.28 -8.63
N ALA A 30 12.70 -11.84 -8.18
CA ALA A 30 13.21 -13.15 -8.63
C ALA A 30 12.20 -14.28 -8.41
N ARG A 31 11.47 -14.26 -7.30
CA ARG A 31 10.43 -15.27 -7.02
C ARG A 31 9.22 -15.20 -7.95
N GLU A 32 8.94 -14.03 -8.53
CA GLU A 32 7.76 -13.81 -9.36
C GLU A 32 8.02 -14.02 -10.87
N VAL A 33 9.28 -14.05 -11.30
CA VAL A 33 9.65 -14.34 -12.70
C VAL A 33 9.71 -15.86 -12.89
N GLU A 34 8.63 -16.43 -13.42
CA GLU A 34 8.49 -17.87 -13.60
C GLU A 34 9.51 -18.42 -14.61
N GLY A 35 10.15 -19.55 -14.28
CA GLY A 35 11.07 -20.22 -15.20
C GLY A 35 12.43 -19.52 -15.37
N LYS A 36 12.81 -18.66 -14.42
CA LYS A 36 14.17 -18.12 -14.27
C LYS A 36 14.67 -18.38 -12.86
N SER A 37 15.95 -18.69 -12.72
CA SER A 37 16.59 -18.79 -11.41
C SER A 37 16.82 -17.38 -10.83
N PRO A 38 16.96 -17.24 -9.50
CA PRO A 38 17.30 -15.96 -8.89
C PRO A 38 18.57 -15.33 -9.48
N GLU A 39 19.58 -16.13 -9.77
CA GLU A 39 20.84 -15.68 -10.38
C GLU A 39 20.61 -15.11 -11.79
N GLU A 40 19.80 -15.78 -12.61
CA GLU A 40 19.44 -15.30 -13.95
C GLU A 40 18.68 -13.96 -13.89
N VAL A 41 17.79 -13.79 -12.90
CA VAL A 41 17.04 -12.55 -12.71
C VAL A 41 17.94 -11.42 -12.21
N ILE A 42 18.89 -11.70 -11.31
CA ILE A 42 19.87 -10.72 -10.83
C ILE A 42 20.76 -10.24 -11.99
N GLU A 43 21.30 -11.17 -12.79
CA GLU A 43 22.13 -10.85 -13.95
C GLU A 43 21.35 -10.01 -14.97
N TYR A 44 20.11 -10.42 -15.28
CA TYR A 44 19.24 -9.65 -16.17
C TYR A 44 18.91 -8.26 -15.63
N SER A 45 18.58 -8.17 -14.33
CA SER A 45 18.24 -6.91 -13.67
C SER A 45 19.39 -5.89 -13.76
N ALA A 46 20.62 -6.34 -13.49
CA ALA A 46 21.81 -5.49 -13.58
C ALA A 46 21.97 -4.87 -14.97
N VAL A 47 21.89 -5.70 -16.02
CA VAL A 47 22.00 -5.23 -17.41
C VAL A 47 20.79 -4.42 -17.85
N PHE A 48 19.58 -4.79 -17.40
CA PHE A 48 18.37 -4.02 -17.65
C PHE A 48 18.55 -2.59 -17.14
N TRP A 49 18.93 -2.39 -15.88
CA TRP A 49 19.07 -1.04 -15.33
C TRP A 49 20.22 -0.24 -15.94
N GLU A 50 21.28 -0.90 -16.40
CA GLU A 50 22.39 -0.26 -17.12
C GLU A 50 21.96 0.22 -18.52
N ARG A 51 21.13 -0.56 -19.23
CA ARG A 51 20.86 -0.39 -20.67
C ARG A 51 19.39 -0.15 -21.02
N CYS A 52 18.52 0.06 -20.04
CA CYS A 52 17.07 0.18 -20.27
C CYS A 52 16.71 1.33 -21.23
N ASN A 53 17.54 2.37 -21.31
CA ASN A 53 17.38 3.49 -22.24
C ASN A 53 17.46 3.08 -23.73
N GLU A 54 17.98 1.89 -24.05
CA GLU A 54 17.99 1.35 -25.42
C GLU A 54 16.62 0.81 -25.85
N LEU A 55 15.68 0.62 -24.91
CA LEU A 55 14.34 0.10 -25.21
C LEU A 55 13.45 1.20 -25.80
N GLN A 56 12.77 0.89 -26.91
CA GLN A 56 11.84 1.82 -27.57
C GLN A 56 10.72 2.32 -26.65
N ASP A 57 10.24 1.47 -25.74
CA ASP A 57 9.12 1.77 -24.82
C ASP A 57 9.58 2.19 -23.42
N ILE A 58 10.84 2.60 -23.24
CA ILE A 58 11.42 2.80 -21.90
C ILE A 58 10.65 3.82 -21.06
N GLU A 59 10.22 4.94 -21.64
CA GLU A 59 9.48 5.97 -20.90
C GLU A 59 8.20 5.41 -20.26
N ARG A 60 7.47 4.56 -21.01
CA ARG A 60 6.25 3.91 -20.55
C ARG A 60 6.54 2.91 -19.42
N ILE A 61 7.62 2.14 -19.56
CA ILE A 61 8.04 1.13 -18.59
C ILE A 61 8.47 1.79 -17.28
N MET A 62 9.29 2.83 -17.36
CA MET A 62 9.73 3.61 -16.19
C MET A 62 8.54 4.23 -15.47
N ALA A 63 7.63 4.88 -16.20
CA ALA A 63 6.43 5.46 -15.61
C ALA A 63 5.51 4.40 -14.96
N GLN A 64 5.53 3.14 -15.42
CA GLN A 64 4.83 2.05 -14.75
C GLN A 64 5.50 1.67 -13.42
N ILE A 65 6.82 1.44 -13.43
CA ILE A 65 7.58 1.07 -12.23
C ILE A 65 7.51 2.17 -11.18
N GLU A 66 7.75 3.43 -11.56
CA GLU A 66 7.72 4.58 -10.65
C GLU A 66 6.34 4.80 -10.02
N ARG A 67 5.26 4.54 -10.77
CA ARG A 67 3.89 4.56 -10.19
C ARG A 67 3.68 3.44 -9.17
N GLY A 68 4.29 2.29 -9.36
CA GLY A 68 4.29 1.20 -8.39
C GLY A 68 5.05 1.57 -7.11
N GLU A 69 6.26 2.08 -7.27
CA GLU A 69 7.12 2.54 -6.18
C GLU A 69 6.49 3.68 -5.38
N ALA A 70 5.83 4.63 -6.06
CA ALA A 70 5.09 5.70 -5.40
C ALA A 70 3.95 5.15 -4.52
N ARG A 71 3.25 4.08 -4.96
CA ARG A 71 2.22 3.41 -4.15
C ARG A 71 2.82 2.70 -2.93
N ILE A 72 3.94 2.00 -3.12
CA ILE A 72 4.68 1.34 -2.03
C ILE A 72 5.14 2.38 -0.98
N GLN A 73 5.75 3.47 -1.44
CA GLN A 73 6.23 4.54 -0.56
C GLN A 73 5.07 5.25 0.14
N ARG A 74 3.94 5.46 -0.55
CA ARG A 74 2.73 5.99 0.05
C ARG A 74 2.23 5.09 1.17
N ARG A 75 2.18 3.79 0.97
CA ARG A 75 1.80 2.82 2.01
C ARG A 75 2.75 2.90 3.21
N ILE A 76 4.06 2.86 2.98
CA ILE A 76 5.06 2.95 4.07
C ILE A 76 4.88 4.24 4.87
N SER A 77 4.69 5.38 4.18
CA SER A 77 4.51 6.68 4.83
C SER A 77 3.22 6.76 5.66
N ILE A 78 2.09 6.23 5.15
CA ILE A 78 0.83 6.15 5.90
C ILE A 78 1.00 5.29 7.15
N LYS A 79 1.60 4.10 7.01
CA LYS A 79 1.86 3.20 8.14
C LYS A 79 2.66 3.92 9.23
N LYS A 80 3.79 4.52 8.84
CA LYS A 80 4.69 5.24 9.76
C LYS A 80 3.97 6.40 10.44
N ALA A 81 3.14 7.15 9.72
CA ALA A 81 2.37 8.26 10.27
C ALA A 81 1.32 7.79 11.28
N LEU A 82 0.59 6.69 10.99
CA LEU A 82 -0.37 6.09 11.92
C LEU A 82 0.33 5.56 13.17
N ASP A 83 1.40 4.78 13.01
CA ASP A 83 2.21 4.25 14.12
C ASP A 83 2.70 5.39 15.03
N ALA A 84 3.28 6.44 14.44
CA ALA A 84 3.78 7.59 15.17
C ALA A 84 2.68 8.43 15.84
N LYS A 85 1.48 8.48 15.28
CA LYS A 85 0.34 9.19 15.87
C LYS A 85 -0.24 8.43 17.05
N ILE A 86 -0.44 7.13 16.90
CA ILE A 86 -1.02 6.25 17.93
C ILE A 86 -0.08 6.15 19.14
N ALA A 87 1.24 6.04 18.91
CA ALA A 87 2.25 5.92 19.98
C ALA A 87 2.29 7.12 20.94
N ARG A 88 1.70 8.27 20.59
CA ARG A 88 1.63 9.46 21.47
C ARG A 88 0.63 9.31 22.61
N TYR A 89 -0.24 8.30 22.57
CA TYR A 89 -1.36 8.14 23.49
C TYR A 89 -1.28 6.79 24.20
N LYS A 90 -1.44 6.77 25.54
CA LYS A 90 -1.51 5.53 26.31
C LYS A 90 -2.80 4.76 26.03
N ALA A 91 -3.91 5.48 25.84
CA ALA A 91 -5.21 4.91 25.48
C ALA A 91 -5.78 5.61 24.23
N PRO A 92 -5.29 5.26 23.01
CA PRO A 92 -5.62 5.98 21.78
C PRO A 92 -7.12 6.11 21.51
N PHE A 93 -7.91 5.04 21.73
CA PHE A 93 -9.37 5.04 21.55
C PHE A 93 -10.11 6.07 22.43
N HIS A 94 -9.51 6.53 23.53
CA HIS A 94 -10.12 7.50 24.44
C HIS A 94 -9.44 8.88 24.40
N GLN A 95 -8.18 8.94 23.98
CA GLN A 95 -7.32 10.12 24.16
C GLN A 95 -6.88 10.76 22.85
N LEU A 96 -6.90 10.03 21.72
CA LEU A 96 -6.38 10.56 20.46
C LEU A 96 -7.19 11.77 20.00
N ARG A 97 -6.49 12.87 19.72
CA ARG A 97 -7.10 14.11 19.21
C ARG A 97 -6.68 14.37 17.78
N ILE A 98 -7.60 14.87 16.97
CA ILE A 98 -7.38 15.13 15.55
C ILE A 98 -7.34 16.64 15.33
N GLN A 99 -6.26 17.10 14.71
CA GLN A 99 -6.14 18.52 14.34
C GLN A 99 -6.76 18.71 12.95
N TYR A 100 -8.00 19.20 12.92
CA TYR A 100 -8.78 19.27 11.67
C TYR A 100 -8.48 20.48 10.78
N GLY A 101 -7.97 21.57 11.35
CA GLY A 101 -7.91 22.86 10.64
C GLY A 101 -9.29 23.23 10.10
N THR A 102 -9.36 23.62 8.83
CA THR A 102 -10.61 23.97 8.13
C THR A 102 -11.38 22.77 7.58
N ASN A 103 -10.89 21.54 7.75
CA ASN A 103 -11.33 20.36 6.99
C ASN A 103 -12.17 19.34 7.80
N LYS A 104 -12.72 19.70 8.97
CA LYS A 104 -13.53 18.75 9.78
C LYS A 104 -14.77 18.23 9.04
N GLY A 105 -15.38 19.07 8.20
CA GLY A 105 -16.73 18.84 7.70
C GLY A 105 -17.78 18.91 8.82
N LYS A 106 -19.04 18.59 8.50
CA LYS A 106 -20.17 18.62 9.45
C LYS A 106 -20.73 17.24 9.81
N ASN A 107 -20.22 16.19 9.18
CA ASN A 107 -20.85 14.88 9.19
C ASN A 107 -20.37 13.99 10.33
N TYR A 108 -19.06 13.68 10.35
CA TYR A 108 -18.49 12.83 11.40
C TYR A 108 -18.19 13.63 12.66
N THR A 109 -18.33 13.02 13.83
CA THR A 109 -17.81 13.58 15.10
C THR A 109 -16.32 13.27 15.29
N GLU A 110 -15.67 13.84 16.31
CA GLU A 110 -14.27 13.49 16.62
C GLU A 110 -14.16 12.08 17.24
N GLU A 111 -15.19 11.63 17.96
CA GLU A 111 -15.24 10.28 18.53
C GLU A 111 -15.30 9.20 17.43
N GLU A 112 -16.13 9.43 16.42
CA GLU A 112 -16.23 8.59 15.24
C GLU A 112 -14.88 8.50 14.49
N ASP A 113 -14.30 9.64 14.11
CA ASP A 113 -13.01 9.68 13.40
C ASP A 113 -11.90 9.00 14.21
N ARG A 114 -11.87 9.21 15.52
CA ARG A 114 -10.91 8.57 16.43
C ARG A 114 -11.04 7.06 16.37
N PHE A 115 -12.26 6.54 16.45
CA PHE A 115 -12.50 5.11 16.37
C PHE A 115 -12.05 4.56 15.02
N LEU A 116 -12.39 5.23 13.92
CA LEU A 116 -11.97 4.82 12.57
C LEU A 116 -10.45 4.75 12.45
N ILE A 117 -9.72 5.78 12.89
CA ILE A 117 -8.25 5.79 12.84
C ILE A 117 -7.65 4.69 13.73
N CYS A 118 -8.12 4.56 14.97
CA CYS A 118 -7.57 3.58 15.90
C CYS A 118 -7.86 2.13 15.47
N MET A 119 -9.07 1.87 14.96
CA MET A 119 -9.48 0.55 14.51
C MET A 119 -8.79 0.17 13.20
N LEU A 120 -8.69 1.10 12.24
CA LEU A 120 -7.95 0.90 11.00
C LEU A 120 -6.46 0.62 11.24
N HIS A 121 -5.84 1.34 12.18
CA HIS A 121 -4.46 1.06 12.62
C HIS A 121 -4.34 -0.33 13.22
N LYS A 122 -5.24 -0.70 14.15
CA LYS A 122 -5.25 -2.01 14.82
C LYS A 122 -5.39 -3.18 13.84
N MET A 123 -6.20 -3.02 12.80
CA MET A 123 -6.47 -4.06 11.81
C MET A 123 -5.41 -4.14 10.70
N GLY A 124 -4.65 -3.05 10.50
CA GLY A 124 -3.75 -2.88 9.37
C GLY A 124 -4.49 -2.26 8.18
N PHE A 125 -4.20 -0.99 7.89
CA PHE A 125 -4.93 -0.22 6.86
C PHE A 125 -4.76 -0.74 5.42
N ASP A 126 -3.72 -1.55 5.15
CA ASP A 126 -3.46 -2.13 3.82
C ASP A 126 -4.01 -3.56 3.69
N LYS A 127 -4.74 -4.05 4.70
CA LYS A 127 -5.36 -5.38 4.65
C LYS A 127 -6.48 -5.40 3.60
N GLU A 128 -6.58 -6.49 2.87
CA GLU A 128 -7.69 -6.72 1.94
C GLU A 128 -9.04 -6.67 2.69
N ASN A 129 -10.04 -6.00 2.10
CA ASN A 129 -11.39 -5.82 2.68
C ASN A 129 -11.42 -5.12 4.05
N VAL A 130 -10.36 -4.38 4.43
CA VAL A 130 -10.27 -3.73 5.76
C VAL A 130 -11.45 -2.81 6.08
N TYR A 131 -12.00 -2.11 5.09
CA TYR A 131 -13.12 -1.20 5.30
C TYR A 131 -14.45 -1.91 5.57
N GLU A 132 -14.66 -3.10 4.99
CA GLU A 132 -15.83 -3.94 5.29
C GLU A 132 -15.74 -4.52 6.70
N GLU A 133 -14.55 -4.98 7.09
CA GLU A 133 -14.31 -5.42 8.46
C GLU A 133 -14.46 -4.26 9.46
N LEU A 134 -13.95 -3.06 9.13
CA LEU A 134 -14.09 -1.86 9.95
C LEU A 134 -15.56 -1.49 10.15
N ARG A 135 -16.36 -1.60 9.09
CA ARG A 135 -17.81 -1.40 9.16
C ARG A 135 -18.48 -2.36 10.15
N GLN A 136 -18.07 -3.63 10.17
CA GLN A 136 -18.58 -4.58 11.15
C GLN A 136 -18.11 -4.24 12.56
N CYS A 137 -16.87 -3.80 12.74
CA CYS A 137 -16.39 -3.30 14.03
C CYS A 137 -17.23 -2.12 14.54
N VAL A 138 -17.56 -1.15 13.68
CA VAL A 138 -18.44 -0.02 14.03
C VAL A 138 -19.82 -0.52 14.46
N ARG A 139 -20.43 -1.44 13.71
CA ARG A 139 -21.77 -1.97 14.01
C ARG A 139 -21.85 -2.69 15.35
N ASN A 140 -20.77 -3.37 15.73
CA ASN A 140 -20.65 -4.14 16.95
C ASN A 140 -20.15 -3.33 18.15
N ALA A 141 -19.69 -2.10 17.94
CA ALA A 141 -19.15 -1.23 18.98
C ALA A 141 -20.29 -0.65 19.86
N PRO A 142 -20.32 -0.93 21.18
CA PRO A 142 -21.41 -0.48 22.05
C PRO A 142 -21.58 1.05 22.12
N GLN A 143 -20.50 1.82 22.01
CA GLN A 143 -20.54 3.28 22.03
C GLN A 143 -21.33 3.86 20.85
N PHE A 144 -21.42 3.13 19.73
CA PHE A 144 -22.19 3.54 18.56
C PHE A 144 -23.59 2.90 18.54
N ARG A 145 -24.06 2.29 19.63
CA ARG A 145 -25.36 1.58 19.69
C ARG A 145 -26.51 2.40 19.09
N PHE A 146 -26.55 3.69 19.37
CA PHE A 146 -27.58 4.63 18.92
C PHE A 146 -27.12 5.59 17.81
N ASP A 147 -25.87 5.47 17.37
CA ASP A 147 -25.32 6.27 16.29
C ASP A 147 -25.64 5.61 14.93
N TRP A 148 -26.82 5.95 14.41
CA TRP A 148 -27.27 5.47 13.10
C TRP A 148 -26.44 6.04 11.94
N PHE A 149 -25.85 7.23 12.11
CA PHE A 149 -25.09 7.87 11.05
C PHE A 149 -23.85 7.04 10.71
N ILE A 150 -23.00 6.75 11.69
CA ILE A 150 -21.77 5.97 11.44
C ILE A 150 -22.09 4.51 11.05
N LYS A 151 -23.13 3.90 11.64
CA LYS A 151 -23.55 2.51 11.30
C LYS A 151 -24.11 2.36 9.88
N SER A 152 -24.64 3.44 9.31
CA SER A 152 -25.19 3.44 7.94
C SER A 152 -24.14 3.62 6.85
N ARG A 153 -22.89 4.01 7.19
CA ARG A 153 -21.81 4.21 6.20
C ARG A 153 -21.46 2.91 5.48
N THR A 154 -21.04 3.03 4.22
CA THR A 154 -20.59 1.91 3.36
C THR A 154 -19.07 1.84 3.32
N ALA A 155 -18.51 0.66 3.00
CA ALA A 155 -17.07 0.44 2.95
C ALA A 155 -16.40 0.94 1.65
N MET A 156 -17.21 1.35 0.69
CA MET A 156 -16.87 2.09 -0.52
C MET A 156 -18.13 2.74 -1.06
#